data_AF-A0A2S9FIJ6-F1
#
_entry.id   AF-A0A2S9FIJ6-F1
#
_cell.length_a   1.000
_cell.length_b   1.000
_cell.length_c   1.000
_cell.angle_alpha   90.00
_cell.angle_beta   90.00
_cell.angle_gamma   90.00
#
_symmetry.space_group_name_H-M   'P 1'
#
loop_
_entity.id
_entity.type
_entity.pdbx_description
1 polymer ?
#
loop_
_entity_poly.entity_id
_entity_poly.type
_entity_poly.pdbx_seq_one_letter_code
_entity_poly.pdbx_strand_id
1 'polypeptide(L)'
;TPVSAYLHAAAMVKAGVYLIARMTPGFADAPEWRPTVLTLGLLTMVLAGWRAIREYDLKLILAFGTVSQLGLITVMVGAGGSEMMLAGLAMLFAHAMFKAALFMVVGIIDHTTGTRDIRRLAWLGDRSRSLLIVAVAATASMAALPPFFGFIAKEADLDTVLHSPTLGSAAPFVLAGIVLGSVLTTVYSLRFLFGAFGRKGLPQPS
;
A
#
# COMPACT_ATOMS: atom_id res chain seq x y z
N THR A 1 11.62 -4.10 11.31
CA THR A 1 12.26 -5.34 11.81
C THR A 1 11.94 -6.49 10.87
N PRO A 2 12.81 -7.51 10.78
CA PRO A 2 12.64 -8.65 9.87
C PRO A 2 11.30 -9.39 10.04
N VAL A 3 10.87 -9.59 11.28
CA VAL A 3 9.56 -10.22 11.59
C VAL A 3 8.39 -9.42 11.02
N SER A 4 8.40 -8.09 11.15
CA SER A 4 7.34 -7.26 10.57
C SER A 4 7.40 -7.22 9.04
N ALA A 5 8.60 -7.27 8.44
CA ALA A 5 8.73 -7.41 7.00
C ALA A 5 8.10 -8.73 6.53
N TYR A 6 8.37 -9.85 7.20
CA TYR A 6 7.78 -11.14 6.82
C TYR A 6 6.26 -11.18 7.06
N LEU A 7 5.80 -10.88 8.29
CA LEU A 7 4.39 -11.06 8.67
C LEU A 7 3.46 -10.04 8.03
N HIS A 8 3.84 -8.75 8.02
CA HIS A 8 2.98 -7.69 7.50
C HIS A 8 3.20 -7.39 6.03
N ALA A 9 4.32 -7.79 5.42
CA ALA A 9 4.49 -7.64 3.97
C ALA A 9 4.10 -8.90 3.20
N ALA A 10 4.28 -10.12 3.71
CA ALA A 10 4.17 -11.33 2.89
C ALA A 10 3.22 -12.39 3.43
N ALA A 11 3.27 -12.72 4.73
CA ALA A 11 2.61 -13.93 5.21
C ALA A 11 1.20 -13.70 5.77
N MET A 12 1.10 -13.19 7.01
CA MET A 12 -0.13 -13.25 7.81
C MET A 12 -1.28 -12.44 7.18
N VAL A 13 -0.98 -11.23 6.70
CA VAL A 13 -2.02 -10.32 6.23
C VAL A 13 -2.59 -10.69 4.85
N LYS A 14 -1.91 -11.56 4.10
CA LYS A 14 -2.37 -12.03 2.78
C LYS A 14 -3.30 -13.24 2.85
N ALA A 15 -3.35 -13.95 3.98
CA ALA A 15 -4.18 -15.14 4.13
C ALA A 15 -5.68 -14.82 3.95
N GLY A 16 -6.16 -13.70 4.52
CA GLY A 16 -7.54 -13.25 4.33
C GLY A 16 -7.84 -12.87 2.89
N VAL A 17 -6.92 -12.15 2.24
CA VAL A 17 -7.04 -11.80 0.81
C VAL A 17 -7.08 -13.06 -0.07
N TYR A 18 -6.21 -14.03 0.21
CA TYR A 18 -6.20 -15.31 -0.49
C TYR A 18 -7.53 -16.04 -0.34
N LEU A 19 -8.10 -16.09 0.88
CA LEU A 19 -9.38 -16.74 1.12
C LEU A 19 -10.51 -16.06 0.33
N ILE A 20 -10.58 -14.73 0.37
CA ILE A 20 -11.55 -13.97 -0.44
C ILE A 20 -11.37 -14.31 -1.91
N ALA A 21 -10.16 -14.19 -2.45
CA ALA A 21 -9.85 -14.49 -3.84
C ALA A 21 -10.24 -15.92 -4.24
N ARG A 22 -10.03 -16.89 -3.35
CA ARG A 22 -10.36 -18.30 -3.57
C ARG A 22 -11.86 -18.58 -3.56
N MET A 23 -12.62 -17.81 -2.77
CA MET A 23 -14.08 -17.94 -2.67
C MET A 23 -14.82 -17.16 -3.77
N THR A 24 -14.25 -16.05 -4.26
CA THR A 24 -14.87 -15.18 -5.27
C THR A 24 -15.48 -15.93 -6.47
N PRO A 25 -14.82 -16.93 -7.10
CA PRO A 25 -15.41 -17.64 -8.24
C PRO A 25 -16.74 -18.35 -7.94
N GLY A 26 -16.98 -18.76 -6.69
CA GLY A 26 -18.22 -19.42 -6.27
C GLY A 26 -19.25 -18.50 -5.61
N PHE A 27 -18.83 -17.32 -5.12
CA PHE A 27 -19.68 -16.43 -4.32
C PHE A 27 -19.92 -15.05 -4.94
N ALA A 28 -19.18 -14.65 -6.00
CA ALA A 28 -19.32 -13.32 -6.56
C ALA A 28 -20.73 -13.01 -7.09
N ASP A 29 -21.48 -14.02 -7.53
CA ASP A 29 -22.85 -13.84 -8.03
C ASP A 29 -23.91 -13.83 -6.90
N ALA A 30 -23.49 -14.11 -5.65
CA ALA A 30 -24.37 -13.94 -4.51
C ALA A 30 -24.63 -12.43 -4.28
N PRO A 31 -25.90 -11.99 -4.15
CA PRO A 31 -26.25 -10.57 -4.07
C PRO A 31 -25.53 -9.80 -2.95
N GLU A 32 -25.25 -10.47 -1.83
CA GLU A 32 -24.64 -9.86 -0.65
C GLU A 32 -23.11 -9.78 -0.73
N TRP A 33 -22.46 -10.61 -1.57
CA TRP A 33 -20.99 -10.74 -1.58
C TRP A 33 -20.31 -9.47 -2.08
N ARG A 34 -20.62 -9.05 -3.32
CA ARG A 34 -19.96 -7.89 -3.94
C ARG A 34 -20.17 -6.61 -3.13
N PRO A 35 -21.40 -6.21 -2.74
CA PRO A 35 -21.60 -4.99 -1.96
C PRO A 35 -20.82 -5.00 -0.65
N THR A 36 -20.77 -6.13 0.04
CA THR A 36 -20.03 -6.28 1.30
C THR A 36 -18.53 -6.08 1.09
N VAL A 37 -17.94 -6.81 0.14
CA VAL A 37 -16.49 -6.76 -0.09
C VAL A 37 -16.04 -5.40 -0.63
N LEU A 38 -16.82 -4.81 -1.54
CA LEU A 38 -16.54 -3.48 -2.08
C LEU A 38 -16.62 -2.41 -0.98
N THR A 39 -17.70 -2.40 -0.19
CA THR A 39 -17.90 -1.39 0.86
C THR A 39 -16.83 -1.48 1.94
N LEU A 40 -16.59 -2.68 2.47
CA LEU A 40 -15.59 -2.87 3.53
C LEU A 40 -14.18 -2.61 3.03
N GLY A 41 -13.85 -3.03 1.80
CA GLY A 41 -12.54 -2.81 1.19
C GLY A 41 -12.23 -1.34 0.96
N LEU A 42 -13.18 -0.59 0.37
CA LEU A 42 -13.02 0.86 0.13
C LEU A 42 -12.96 1.66 1.43
N LEU A 43 -13.84 1.35 2.39
CA LEU A 43 -13.85 2.01 3.70
C LEU A 43 -12.52 1.76 4.44
N THR A 44 -12.04 0.52 4.43
CA THR A 44 -10.74 0.15 5.00
C THR A 44 -9.60 0.90 4.32
N MET A 45 -9.61 0.95 2.99
CA MET A 45 -8.60 1.63 2.17
C MET A 45 -8.46 3.11 2.56
N VAL A 46 -9.59 3.83 2.65
CA VAL A 46 -9.62 5.26 2.95
C VAL A 46 -9.29 5.54 4.42
N LEU A 47 -9.94 4.84 5.36
CA LEU A 47 -9.72 5.07 6.79
C LEU A 47 -8.28 4.78 7.21
N ALA A 48 -7.69 3.68 6.71
CA ALA A 48 -6.32 3.35 7.00
C ALA A 48 -5.33 4.30 6.32
N GLY A 49 -5.62 4.75 5.08
CA GLY A 49 -4.82 5.76 4.39
C GLY A 49 -4.79 7.08 5.17
N TRP A 50 -5.94 7.54 5.64
CA TRP A 50 -6.05 8.71 6.51
C TRP A 50 -5.26 8.53 7.81
N ARG A 51 -5.34 7.34 8.43
CA ARG A 51 -4.63 7.05 9.66
C ARG A 51 -3.12 7.04 9.46
N ALA A 52 -2.62 6.47 8.36
CA ALA A 52 -1.19 6.48 8.02
C ALA A 52 -0.61 7.90 7.92
N ILE A 53 -1.38 8.88 7.42
CA ILE A 53 -0.96 10.29 7.35
C ILE A 53 -0.78 10.90 8.76
N ARG A 54 -1.53 10.43 9.75
CA ARG A 54 -1.50 10.96 11.12
C ARG A 54 -0.40 10.35 11.99
N GLU A 55 0.19 9.23 11.61
CA GLU A 55 1.18 8.51 12.45
C GLU A 55 2.57 9.14 12.41
N TYR A 56 3.28 9.25 13.53
CA TYR A 56 4.65 9.79 13.53
C TYR A 56 5.75 8.71 13.54
N ASP A 57 5.41 7.45 13.87
CA ASP A 57 6.35 6.34 13.80
C ASP A 57 6.37 5.77 12.37
N LEU A 58 7.56 5.67 11.76
CA LEU A 58 7.74 5.14 10.39
C LEU A 58 7.13 3.74 10.19
N LYS A 59 7.24 2.86 11.18
CA LYS A 59 6.66 1.51 11.13
C LYS A 59 5.14 1.56 11.13
N LEU A 60 4.53 2.46 11.92
CA LEU A 60 3.08 2.63 11.96
C LEU A 60 2.53 3.25 10.69
N ILE A 61 3.22 4.24 10.08
CA ILE A 61 2.87 4.76 8.75
C ILE A 61 2.79 3.60 7.76
N LEU A 62 3.80 2.72 7.75
CA LEU A 62 3.81 1.56 6.86
C LEU A 62 2.74 0.53 7.24
N ALA A 63 2.46 0.30 8.52
CA ALA A 63 1.44 -0.67 8.94
C ALA A 63 0.04 -0.26 8.48
N PHE A 64 -0.36 0.99 8.72
CA PHE A 64 -1.65 1.49 8.21
C PHE A 64 -1.66 1.59 6.69
N GLY A 65 -0.54 1.91 6.05
CA GLY A 65 -0.42 1.82 4.60
C GLY A 65 -0.59 0.39 4.07
N THR A 66 -0.25 -0.64 4.85
CA THR A 66 -0.55 -2.05 4.50
C THR A 66 -2.05 -2.31 4.57
N VAL A 67 -2.72 -1.89 5.65
CA VAL A 67 -4.18 -2.04 5.78
C VAL A 67 -4.90 -1.35 4.62
N SER A 68 -4.43 -0.15 4.23
CA SER A 68 -5.00 0.60 3.10
C SER A 68 -4.88 -0.17 1.77
N GLN A 69 -3.70 -0.70 1.46
CA GLN A 69 -3.43 -1.46 0.24
C GLN A 69 -4.15 -2.82 0.22
N LEU A 70 -4.32 -3.48 1.36
CA LEU A 70 -5.11 -4.71 1.42
C LEU A 70 -6.60 -4.42 1.19
N GLY A 71 -7.11 -3.27 1.62
CA GLY A 71 -8.46 -2.81 1.27
C GLY A 71 -8.65 -2.73 -0.25
N LEU A 72 -7.70 -2.13 -0.96
CA LEU A 72 -7.68 -2.12 -2.43
C LEU A 72 -7.66 -3.53 -3.02
N ILE A 73 -6.69 -4.36 -2.61
CA ILE A 73 -6.55 -5.70 -3.18
C ILE A 73 -7.81 -6.53 -2.92
N THR A 74 -8.42 -6.41 -1.74
CA THR A 74 -9.69 -7.06 -1.40
C THR A 74 -10.84 -6.62 -2.33
N VAL A 75 -10.93 -5.34 -2.67
CA VAL A 75 -11.88 -4.84 -3.68
C VAL A 75 -11.64 -5.55 -5.02
N MET A 76 -10.40 -5.59 -5.49
CA MET A 76 -10.05 -6.13 -6.80
C MET A 76 -10.32 -7.64 -6.90
N VAL A 77 -9.82 -8.43 -5.95
CA VAL A 77 -10.00 -9.90 -5.98
C VAL A 77 -11.39 -10.34 -5.54
N GLY A 78 -12.16 -9.46 -4.90
CA GLY A 78 -13.49 -9.74 -4.34
C GLY A 78 -14.66 -9.40 -5.26
N ALA A 79 -14.48 -8.44 -6.18
CA ALA A 79 -15.54 -7.97 -7.07
C ALA A 79 -16.01 -9.05 -8.07
N GLY A 80 -15.14 -9.97 -8.44
CA GLY A 80 -15.39 -10.99 -9.45
C GLY A 80 -15.04 -10.55 -10.88
N GLY A 81 -14.83 -11.54 -11.76
CA GLY A 81 -14.27 -11.35 -13.10
C GLY A 81 -12.77 -11.68 -13.16
N SER A 82 -12.33 -12.27 -14.27
CA SER A 82 -10.94 -12.71 -14.47
C SER A 82 -9.95 -11.53 -14.45
N GLU A 83 -10.31 -10.44 -15.11
CA GLU A 83 -9.43 -9.27 -15.25
C GLU A 83 -9.19 -8.57 -13.92
N MET A 84 -10.25 -8.34 -13.14
CA MET A 84 -10.14 -7.75 -11.79
C MET A 84 -9.35 -8.66 -10.84
N MET A 85 -9.54 -9.98 -10.94
CA MET A 85 -8.74 -10.94 -10.17
C MET A 85 -7.27 -10.86 -10.54
N LEU A 86 -6.94 -10.82 -11.84
CA LEU A 86 -5.55 -10.76 -12.30
C LEU A 86 -4.88 -9.45 -11.88
N ALA A 87 -5.55 -8.31 -12.04
CA ALA A 87 -5.07 -7.01 -11.60
C ALA A 87 -4.83 -6.98 -10.07
N GLY A 88 -5.81 -7.47 -9.29
CA GLY A 88 -5.67 -7.58 -7.84
C GLY A 88 -4.52 -8.47 -7.39
N LEU A 89 -4.26 -9.59 -8.10
CA LEU A 89 -3.11 -10.45 -7.83
C LEU A 89 -1.79 -9.76 -8.22
N ALA A 90 -1.73 -9.03 -9.33
CA ALA A 90 -0.56 -8.24 -9.70
C ALA A 90 -0.24 -7.19 -8.61
N MET A 91 -1.25 -6.51 -8.09
CA MET A 91 -1.11 -5.58 -6.96
C MET A 91 -0.69 -6.29 -5.68
N LEU A 92 -1.21 -7.48 -5.39
CA LEU A 92 -0.79 -8.30 -4.25
C LEU A 92 0.71 -8.63 -4.28
N PHE A 93 1.23 -8.96 -5.46
CA PHE A 93 2.66 -9.22 -5.68
C PHE A 93 3.48 -7.93 -5.54
N ALA A 94 3.09 -6.85 -6.23
CA ALA A 94 3.76 -5.56 -6.12
C ALA A 94 3.86 -5.12 -4.65
N HIS A 95 2.75 -5.25 -3.93
CA HIS A 95 2.64 -4.93 -2.52
C HIS A 95 3.62 -5.71 -1.65
N ALA A 96 3.74 -7.02 -1.86
CA ALA A 96 4.70 -7.83 -1.13
C ALA A 96 6.13 -7.30 -1.29
N MET A 97 6.53 -6.99 -2.53
CA MET A 97 7.88 -6.52 -2.85
C MET A 97 8.19 -5.17 -2.21
N PHE A 98 7.36 -4.15 -2.47
CA PHE A 98 7.66 -2.80 -1.96
C PHE A 98 7.52 -2.73 -0.44
N LYS A 99 6.57 -3.46 0.18
CA LYS A 99 6.46 -3.45 1.64
C LYS A 99 7.59 -4.18 2.33
N ALA A 100 8.05 -5.31 1.80
CA ALA A 100 9.18 -6.02 2.38
C ALA A 100 10.42 -5.11 2.40
N ALA A 101 10.72 -4.45 1.27
CA ALA A 101 11.80 -3.48 1.17
C ALA A 101 11.64 -2.32 2.17
N LEU A 102 10.46 -1.70 2.25
CA LEU A 102 10.22 -0.57 3.15
C LEU A 102 10.30 -0.96 4.64
N PHE A 103 9.81 -2.13 5.04
CA PHE A 103 9.93 -2.60 6.42
C PHE A 103 11.38 -2.98 6.80
N MET A 104 12.19 -3.40 5.82
CA MET A 104 13.63 -3.56 6.01
C MET A 104 14.33 -2.21 6.16
N VAL A 105 14.01 -1.21 5.32
CA VAL A 105 14.50 0.18 5.46
C VAL A 105 14.21 0.71 6.86
N VAL A 106 12.97 0.62 7.33
CA VAL A 106 12.60 1.05 8.68
C VAL A 106 13.34 0.26 9.75
N GLY A 107 13.58 -1.03 9.55
CA GLY A 107 14.37 -1.85 10.46
C GLY A 107 15.81 -1.38 10.60
N ILE A 108 16.44 -1.00 9.47
CA ILE A 108 17.80 -0.45 9.46
C ILE A 108 17.82 0.90 10.20
N ILE A 109 16.88 1.80 9.90
CA ILE A 109 16.78 3.11 10.57
C ILE A 109 16.61 2.95 12.09
N ASP A 110 15.71 2.08 12.52
CA ASP A 110 15.45 1.82 13.94
C ASP A 110 16.72 1.32 14.64
N HIS A 111 17.43 0.37 14.02
CA HIS A 111 18.66 -0.20 14.58
C HIS A 111 19.82 0.81 14.63
N THR A 112 19.96 1.70 13.64
CA THR A 112 21.10 2.62 13.57
C THR A 112 20.87 3.92 14.34
N THR A 113 19.63 4.37 14.49
CA THR A 113 19.31 5.66 15.12
C THR A 113 18.64 5.52 16.49
N GLY A 114 18.13 4.33 16.83
CA GLY A 114 17.40 4.07 18.08
C GLY A 114 16.01 4.72 18.15
N THR A 115 15.52 5.31 17.04
CA THR A 115 14.20 5.91 16.96
C THR A 115 13.58 5.74 15.58
N ARG A 116 12.25 5.72 15.53
CA ARG A 116 11.45 5.70 14.29
C ARG A 116 10.55 6.92 14.14
N ASP A 117 10.66 7.87 15.07
CA ASP A 117 9.83 9.08 15.07
C ASP A 117 10.30 10.05 13.99
N ILE A 118 9.47 10.28 12.98
CA ILE A 118 9.76 11.20 11.88
C ILE A 118 9.94 12.65 12.33
N ARG A 119 9.61 13.02 13.56
CA ARG A 119 9.87 14.37 14.09
C ARG A 119 11.32 14.52 14.56
N ARG A 120 11.98 13.40 14.84
CA ARG A 120 13.36 13.34 15.37
C ARG A 120 14.39 12.94 14.32
N LEU A 121 13.96 12.23 13.27
CA LEU A 121 14.81 11.80 12.16
C LEU A 121 14.97 12.91 11.13
N ALA A 122 16.16 13.04 10.54
CA ALA A 122 16.45 13.96 9.45
C ALA A 122 17.69 13.53 8.67
N TRP A 123 17.67 13.83 7.38
CA TRP A 123 18.84 13.78 6.49
C TRP A 123 19.61 12.45 6.45
N LEU A 124 18.95 11.32 6.71
CA LEU A 124 19.62 10.01 6.78
C LEU A 124 20.31 9.56 5.48
N GLY A 125 19.97 10.19 4.35
CA GLY A 125 20.59 9.91 3.04
C GLY A 125 22.04 10.34 2.95
N ASP A 126 22.49 11.26 3.81
CA ASP A 126 23.89 11.67 3.91
C ASP A 126 24.74 10.57 4.56
N ARG A 127 24.21 9.95 5.62
CA ARG A 127 24.86 8.80 6.29
C ARG A 127 24.82 7.54 5.44
N SER A 128 23.76 7.32 4.66
CA SER A 128 23.63 6.13 3.82
C SER A 128 22.85 6.42 2.54
N ARG A 129 23.61 6.67 1.45
CA ARG A 129 23.04 6.88 0.12
C ARG A 129 22.34 5.62 -0.41
N SER A 130 22.85 4.43 -0.12
CA SER A 130 22.22 3.17 -0.53
C SER A 130 20.84 2.99 0.12
N LEU A 131 20.71 3.30 1.41
CA LEU A 131 19.44 3.24 2.13
C LEU A 131 18.41 4.21 1.51
N LEU A 132 18.85 5.43 1.17
CA LEU A 132 18.00 6.41 0.49
C LEU A 132 17.51 5.88 -0.87
N ILE A 133 18.39 5.32 -1.70
CA ILE A 133 18.03 4.81 -3.03
C ILE A 133 16.98 3.70 -2.90
N VAL A 134 17.19 2.73 -2.01
CA VAL A 134 16.23 1.64 -1.78
C VAL A 134 14.90 2.18 -1.27
N ALA A 135 14.93 3.12 -0.32
CA ALA A 135 13.72 3.73 0.24
C ALA A 135 12.93 4.49 -0.83
N VAL A 136 13.60 5.28 -1.67
CA VAL A 136 12.99 6.03 -2.77
C VAL A 136 12.40 5.08 -3.80
N ALA A 137 13.14 4.08 -4.26
CA ALA A 137 12.66 3.11 -5.24
C ALA A 137 11.42 2.34 -4.74
N ALA A 138 11.48 1.82 -3.51
CA ALA A 138 10.35 1.09 -2.92
C ALA A 138 9.13 2.00 -2.69
N THR A 139 9.35 3.25 -2.25
CA THR A 139 8.26 4.22 -2.07
C THR A 139 7.67 4.67 -3.41
N ALA A 140 8.49 4.87 -4.45
CA ALA A 140 8.04 5.19 -5.79
C ALA A 140 7.20 4.07 -6.39
N SER A 141 7.59 2.81 -6.17
CA SER A 141 6.77 1.64 -6.52
C SER A 141 5.42 1.66 -5.78
N MET A 142 5.42 1.91 -4.46
CA MET A 142 4.19 1.99 -3.65
C MET A 142 3.27 3.14 -4.07
N ALA A 143 3.84 4.28 -4.49
CA ALA A 143 3.13 5.45 -5.00
C ALA A 143 2.75 5.33 -6.49
N ALA A 144 3.00 4.17 -7.11
CA ALA A 144 2.68 3.89 -8.51
C ALA A 144 3.33 4.88 -9.49
N LEU A 145 4.63 5.13 -9.36
CA LEU A 145 5.38 5.95 -10.34
C LEU A 145 6.04 5.07 -11.42
N PRO A 146 6.05 5.48 -12.70
CA PRO A 146 6.89 4.83 -13.71
C PRO A 146 8.38 4.89 -13.31
N PRO A 147 9.20 3.87 -13.60
CA PRO A 147 8.92 2.63 -14.33
C PRO A 147 8.65 1.41 -13.42
N PHE A 148 8.16 1.61 -12.19
CA PHE A 148 8.10 0.55 -11.18
C PHE A 148 6.91 -0.42 -11.39
N PHE A 149 7.06 -1.65 -10.91
CA PHE A 149 5.99 -2.67 -11.01
C PHE A 149 4.68 -2.23 -10.32
N GLY A 150 4.76 -1.44 -9.24
CA GLY A 150 3.56 -0.89 -8.60
C GLY A 150 2.77 0.09 -9.48
N PHE A 151 3.41 0.76 -10.45
CA PHE A 151 2.69 1.54 -11.47
C PHE A 151 1.87 0.63 -12.38
N ILE A 152 2.50 -0.41 -12.94
CA ILE A 152 1.83 -1.37 -13.83
C ILE A 152 0.62 -2.01 -13.12
N ALA A 153 0.80 -2.45 -11.88
CA ALA A 153 -0.28 -3.04 -11.11
C ALA A 153 -1.41 -2.03 -10.80
N LYS A 154 -1.08 -0.78 -10.47
CA LYS A 154 -2.09 0.25 -10.14
C LYS A 154 -2.88 0.68 -11.36
N GLU A 155 -2.22 0.87 -12.50
CA GLU A 155 -2.90 1.21 -13.75
C GLU A 155 -3.81 0.06 -14.20
N ALA A 156 -3.37 -1.20 -14.04
CA ALA A 156 -4.23 -2.36 -14.28
C ALA A 156 -5.46 -2.37 -13.36
N ASP A 157 -5.31 -2.04 -12.07
CA ASP A 157 -6.45 -1.93 -11.14
C ASP A 157 -7.44 -0.84 -11.60
N LEU A 158 -6.94 0.35 -11.97
CA LEU A 158 -7.76 1.47 -12.40
C LEU A 158 -8.48 1.20 -13.73
N ASP A 159 -7.77 0.68 -14.71
CA ASP A 159 -8.30 0.38 -16.04
C ASP A 159 -9.36 -0.73 -15.99
N THR A 160 -9.09 -1.81 -15.23
CA THR A 160 -10.05 -2.91 -15.09
C THR A 160 -11.31 -2.48 -14.36
N VAL A 161 -11.23 -1.60 -13.35
CA VAL A 161 -12.41 -1.04 -12.68
C VAL A 161 -13.18 -0.12 -13.63
N LEU A 162 -12.49 0.75 -14.38
CA LEU A 162 -13.10 1.69 -15.30
C LEU A 162 -13.94 0.99 -16.39
N HIS A 163 -13.44 -0.13 -16.91
CA HIS A 163 -14.07 -0.89 -17.99
C HIS A 163 -14.81 -2.14 -17.50
N SER A 164 -15.03 -2.29 -16.19
CA SER A 164 -15.61 -3.50 -15.62
C SER A 164 -17.10 -3.64 -15.95
N PRO A 165 -17.51 -4.65 -16.74
CA PRO A 165 -18.94 -4.95 -16.91
C PRO A 165 -19.56 -5.52 -15.64
N THR A 166 -18.76 -6.14 -14.75
CA THR A 166 -19.25 -6.76 -13.51
C THR A 166 -19.67 -5.74 -12.47
N LEU A 167 -19.04 -4.56 -12.46
CA LEU A 167 -19.40 -3.46 -11.57
C LEU A 167 -20.58 -2.63 -12.09
N GLY A 168 -20.81 -2.58 -13.40
CA GLY A 168 -21.93 -1.85 -14.00
C GLY A 168 -22.02 -0.40 -13.50
N SER A 169 -23.18 0.00 -12.98
CA SER A 169 -23.39 1.36 -12.45
C SER A 169 -22.59 1.69 -11.19
N ALA A 170 -22.02 0.70 -10.49
CA ALA A 170 -21.19 0.92 -9.32
C ALA A 170 -19.75 1.32 -9.68
N ALA A 171 -19.30 1.08 -10.91
CA ALA A 171 -17.91 1.29 -11.34
C ALA A 171 -17.38 2.71 -11.05
N PRO A 172 -18.11 3.81 -11.33
CA PRO A 172 -17.61 5.16 -11.04
C PRO A 172 -17.38 5.42 -9.54
N PHE A 173 -18.23 4.87 -8.67
CA PHE A 173 -18.11 5.03 -7.22
C PHE A 173 -16.93 4.23 -6.66
N VAL A 174 -16.74 3.00 -7.13
CA VAL A 174 -15.59 2.17 -6.78
C VAL A 174 -14.29 2.84 -7.24
N LEU A 175 -14.26 3.32 -8.48
CA LEU A 175 -13.11 4.03 -9.05
C LEU A 175 -12.79 5.28 -8.22
N ALA A 176 -13.78 6.12 -7.89
CA ALA A 176 -13.58 7.30 -7.06
C ALA A 176 -12.98 6.96 -5.69
N GLY A 177 -13.44 5.88 -5.05
CA GLY A 177 -12.89 5.40 -3.78
C GLY A 177 -11.44 4.93 -3.91
N ILE A 178 -11.11 4.18 -4.97
CA ILE A 178 -9.74 3.72 -5.25
C ILE A 178 -8.81 4.89 -5.55
N VAL A 179 -9.26 5.87 -6.33
CA VAL A 179 -8.49 7.09 -6.63
C VAL A 179 -8.22 7.87 -5.35
N LEU A 180 -9.25 8.08 -4.51
CA LEU A 180 -9.09 8.76 -3.22
C LEU A 180 -8.07 8.05 -2.32
N GLY A 181 -8.19 6.74 -2.13
CA GLY A 181 -7.24 5.98 -1.33
C GLY A 181 -5.82 5.94 -1.93
N SER A 182 -5.71 6.03 -3.26
CA SER A 182 -4.42 6.11 -3.95
C SER A 182 -3.76 7.48 -3.77
N VAL A 183 -4.53 8.57 -3.76
CA VAL A 183 -4.03 9.90 -3.36
C VAL A 183 -3.49 9.88 -1.93
N LEU A 184 -4.24 9.28 -0.99
CA LEU A 184 -3.77 9.13 0.39
C LEU A 184 -2.47 8.32 0.46
N THR A 185 -2.35 7.28 -0.38
CA THR A 185 -1.12 6.49 -0.53
C THR A 185 0.06 7.35 -0.93
N THR A 186 -0.09 8.18 -1.95
CA THR A 186 0.97 9.10 -2.39
C THR A 186 1.34 10.09 -1.28
N VAL A 187 0.35 10.64 -0.57
CA VAL A 187 0.60 11.59 0.53
C VAL A 187 1.41 10.95 1.66
N TYR A 188 1.01 9.78 2.18
CA TYR A 188 1.79 9.15 3.24
C TYR A 188 3.15 8.61 2.77
N SER A 189 3.29 8.28 1.48
CA SER A 189 4.55 7.88 0.84
C SER A 189 5.56 9.03 0.85
N LEU A 190 5.14 10.22 0.41
CA LEU A 190 5.95 11.43 0.46
C LEU A 190 6.30 11.80 1.91
N ARG A 191 5.34 11.68 2.82
CA ARG A 191 5.54 11.94 4.25
C ARG A 191 6.54 10.96 4.88
N PHE A 192 6.55 9.69 4.48
CA PHE A 192 7.56 8.72 4.90
C PHE A 192 8.97 9.14 4.45
N LEU A 193 9.14 9.46 3.16
CA LEU A 193 10.44 9.87 2.62
C LEU A 193 10.94 11.18 3.23
N PHE A 194 10.12 12.22 3.25
CA PHE A 194 10.49 13.49 3.85
C PHE A 194 10.73 13.36 5.36
N GLY A 195 9.95 12.49 6.02
CA GLY A 195 10.07 12.18 7.44
C GLY A 195 11.40 11.54 7.82
N ALA A 196 11.95 10.62 7.01
CA ALA A 196 13.21 9.97 7.30
C ALA A 196 14.43 10.69 6.69
N PHE A 197 14.29 11.22 5.47
CA PHE A 197 15.43 11.68 4.66
C PHE A 197 15.46 13.18 4.39
N GLY A 198 14.38 13.92 4.71
CA GLY A 198 14.34 15.37 4.57
C GLY A 198 15.33 16.06 5.52
N ARG A 199 15.99 17.13 5.07
CA ARG A 199 17.02 17.83 5.86
C ARG A 199 16.46 18.58 7.07
N LYS A 200 15.22 19.07 6.99
CA LYS A 200 14.49 19.77 8.09
C LYS A 200 15.26 20.90 8.77
N GLY A 201 16.15 21.56 8.02
CA GLY A 201 16.96 22.66 8.55
C GLY A 201 18.05 22.24 9.55
N LEU A 202 18.29 20.94 9.75
CA LEU A 202 19.35 20.49 10.66
C LEU A 202 20.74 20.55 10.01
N PRO A 203 21.78 20.94 10.78
CA PRO A 203 23.14 21.06 10.28
C PRO A 203 23.84 19.71 10.09
N GLN A 204 23.35 18.65 10.74
CA GLN A 204 23.88 17.29 10.68
C GLN A 204 22.75 16.26 10.61
N PRO A 205 22.99 15.08 10.00
CA PRO A 205 22.02 13.99 9.96
C PRO A 205 21.80 13.38 11.35
N SER A 206 20.58 12.91 11.59
CA SER A 206 20.17 12.19 12.81
C SER A 206 20.92 10.86 12.97
#